data_AF-A0A7X2I8E1-F1
#
_entry.id   AF-A0A7X2I8E1-F1
#
_cell.length_a   1.000
_cell.length_b   1.000
_cell.length_c   1.000
_cell.angle_alpha   90.00
_cell.angle_beta   90.00
_cell.angle_gamma   90.00
#
_symmetry.space_group_name_H-M   'P 1'
#
loop_
_entity.id
_entity.type
_entity.pdbx_description
1 polymer ?
#
loop_
_entity_poly.entity_id
_entity_poly.type
_entity_poly.pdbx_seq_one_letter_code
_entity_poly.pdbx_strand_id
1 'polypeptide(L)'
;MLAIKSLNFPGFLKSCDAILWVNAMRKETSLGGFMIDAGGIRHQLPSILNPDGADTEDVLSTISVTGKGVLVMRRKPAPEFGPYELAVYIDSGRFLLMLNINDADGGHSVETISNETMPNDLVVILGEKFPARAVTHDAGFVCSAFREFADTGNVLMDRYRSS
;
A
#
# COMPACT_ATOMS: atom_id res chain seq x y z
N MET A 1 23.67 32.14 -6.78
CA MET A 1 24.76 31.93 -5.79
C MET A 1 24.22 32.32 -4.43
N LEU A 2 23.62 31.36 -3.70
CA LEU A 2 23.06 31.58 -2.37
C LEU A 2 23.97 30.89 -1.35
N ALA A 3 24.56 31.66 -0.45
CA ALA A 3 25.48 31.18 0.57
C ALA A 3 24.72 30.56 1.74
N ILE A 4 24.99 29.29 2.04
CA ILE A 4 24.52 28.62 3.26
C ILE A 4 25.41 29.11 4.41
N LYS A 5 24.84 29.86 5.36
CA LYS A 5 25.50 30.23 6.60
C LYS A 5 25.72 28.98 7.46
N SER A 6 26.98 28.65 7.66
CA SER A 6 27.47 27.65 8.62
C SER A 6 27.09 28.04 10.05
N LEU A 7 26.37 27.16 10.75
CA LEU A 7 26.21 27.18 12.20
C LEU A 7 27.25 26.20 12.78
N ASN A 8 28.17 26.75 13.58
CA ASN A 8 29.22 25.99 14.27
C ASN A 8 28.62 25.26 15.49
N PHE A 9 28.67 23.93 15.47
CA PHE A 9 28.51 23.10 16.67
C PHE A 9 29.83 22.36 16.94
N PRO A 10 30.37 22.36 18.18
CA PRO A 10 31.59 21.65 18.51
C PRO A 10 31.25 20.18 18.76
N GLY A 11 31.63 19.30 17.83
CA GLY A 11 31.38 17.87 17.98
C GLY A 11 31.55 17.16 16.65
N PHE A 12 32.78 16.71 16.39
CA PHE A 12 33.21 16.03 15.18
C PHE A 12 32.45 14.70 15.02
N LEU A 13 31.36 14.68 14.26
CA LEU A 13 30.70 13.45 13.80
C LEU A 13 30.87 13.34 12.29
N LYS A 14 31.44 12.21 11.89
CA LYS A 14 31.96 11.93 10.55
C LYS A 14 30.80 11.89 9.54
N SER A 15 31.08 12.35 8.32
CA SER A 15 30.20 12.29 7.14
C SER A 15 29.50 10.94 6.90
N CYS A 16 30.02 9.83 7.43
CA CYS A 16 29.41 8.51 7.33
C CYS A 16 28.16 8.34 8.22
N ASP A 17 28.12 8.97 9.39
CA ASP A 17 26.93 8.94 10.25
C ASP A 17 25.81 9.76 9.62
N ALA A 18 26.09 10.93 9.05
CA ALA A 18 25.07 11.71 8.35
C ALA A 18 24.45 10.94 7.16
N ILE A 19 25.23 10.14 6.42
CA ILE A 19 24.72 9.30 5.32
C ILE A 19 23.92 8.10 5.85
N LEU A 20 24.36 7.47 6.95
CA LEU A 20 23.61 6.41 7.61
C LEU A 20 22.30 6.91 8.22
N TRP A 21 22.28 8.12 8.79
CA TRP A 21 21.08 8.79 9.30
C TRP A 21 20.14 9.24 8.16
N VAL A 22 20.67 9.77 7.06
CA VAL A 22 19.88 10.11 5.87
C VAL A 22 19.29 8.86 5.20
N ASN A 23 20.02 7.74 5.19
CA ASN A 23 19.51 6.45 4.70
C ASN A 23 18.52 5.79 5.68
N ALA A 24 18.74 5.91 6.98
CA ALA A 24 17.78 5.45 8.02
C ALA A 24 16.49 6.29 8.06
N MET A 25 16.47 7.46 7.42
CA MET A 25 15.29 8.31 7.24
C MET A 25 14.65 8.20 5.86
N ARG A 26 15.12 7.31 4.98
CA ARG A 26 14.35 6.98 3.77
C ARG A 26 13.16 6.13 4.21
N LYS A 27 11.94 6.61 3.91
CA LYS A 27 10.74 5.79 4.00
C LYS A 27 10.92 4.64 3.01
N GLU A 28 11.29 3.47 3.50
CA GLU A 28 11.35 2.29 2.64
C GLU A 28 9.96 1.69 2.54
N THR A 29 9.56 1.29 1.35
CA THR A 29 8.36 0.48 1.14
C THR A 29 8.75 -0.86 0.56
N SER A 30 7.96 -1.89 0.84
CA SER A 30 8.14 -3.19 0.20
C SER A 30 6.83 -3.68 -0.36
N LEU A 31 6.83 -4.04 -1.65
CA LEU A 31 5.72 -4.71 -2.32
C LEU A 31 5.94 -6.22 -2.26
N GLY A 32 4.85 -6.96 -2.08
CA GLY A 32 4.85 -8.42 -2.15
C GLY A 32 3.43 -8.95 -2.05
N GLY A 33 3.28 -10.24 -1.81
CA GLY A 33 1.96 -10.86 -1.71
C GLY A 33 1.97 -12.26 -2.30
N PHE A 34 0.81 -12.73 -2.75
CA PHE A 34 0.70 -14.02 -3.41
C PHE A 34 -0.44 -14.03 -4.43
N MET A 35 -0.31 -14.88 -5.43
CA MET A 35 -1.36 -15.20 -6.39
C MET A 35 -1.93 -16.59 -6.08
N ILE A 36 -3.17 -16.85 -6.47
CA ILE A 36 -3.84 -18.14 -6.31
C ILE A 36 -4.15 -18.68 -7.69
N ASP A 37 -3.63 -19.87 -8.01
CA ASP A 37 -3.92 -20.51 -9.29
C ASP A 37 -5.30 -21.17 -9.34
N ALA A 38 -5.66 -21.73 -10.50
CA ALA A 38 -6.92 -22.44 -10.69
C ALA A 38 -7.09 -23.68 -9.79
N GLY A 39 -5.99 -24.26 -9.29
CA GLY A 39 -5.98 -25.36 -8.34
C GLY A 39 -6.14 -24.91 -6.89
N GLY A 40 -6.21 -23.60 -6.62
CA GLY A 40 -6.28 -23.04 -5.27
C GLY A 40 -4.92 -22.97 -4.57
N ILE A 41 -3.81 -23.22 -5.27
CA ILE A 41 -2.47 -23.17 -4.71
C ILE A 41 -1.97 -21.73 -4.69
N ARG A 42 -1.38 -21.34 -3.55
CA ARG A 42 -0.77 -20.02 -3.37
C ARG A 42 0.66 -20.01 -3.89
N HIS A 43 0.96 -19.06 -4.76
CA HIS A 43 2.30 -18.78 -5.26
C HIS A 43 2.77 -17.44 -4.72
N GLN A 44 3.85 -17.46 -3.95
CA GLN A 44 4.41 -16.26 -3.34
C GLN A 44 5.01 -15.34 -4.40
N LEU A 45 4.66 -14.06 -4.36
CA LEU A 45 5.26 -13.04 -5.22
C LEU A 45 6.63 -12.64 -4.67
N PRO A 46 7.61 -12.35 -5.54
CA PRO A 46 8.88 -11.75 -5.13
C PRO A 46 8.65 -10.47 -4.32
N SER A 47 9.48 -10.25 -3.30
CA SER A 47 9.46 -8.98 -2.57
C SER A 47 10.25 -7.94 -3.35
N ILE A 48 9.62 -6.81 -3.69
CA ILE A 48 10.26 -5.66 -4.33
C ILE A 48 10.45 -4.58 -3.27
N LEU A 49 11.67 -4.04 -3.15
CA LEU A 49 11.99 -2.94 -2.24
C LEU A 49 11.93 -1.62 -2.99
N ASN A 50 11.26 -0.64 -2.39
CA ASN A 50 11.00 0.67 -2.97
C ASN A 50 10.42 0.57 -4.39
N PRO A 51 9.27 -0.14 -4.55
CA PRO A 51 8.63 -0.31 -5.85
C PRO A 51 8.33 1.05 -6.48
N ASP A 52 8.53 1.16 -7.79
CA ASP A 52 7.99 2.27 -8.56
C ASP A 52 6.56 1.97 -9.05
N GLY A 53 6.00 2.88 -9.85
CA GLY A 53 4.66 2.70 -10.42
C GLY A 53 4.58 1.52 -11.39
N ALA A 54 5.63 1.29 -12.18
CA ALA A 54 5.67 0.20 -13.16
C ALA A 54 5.75 -1.15 -12.46
N ASP A 55 6.53 -1.28 -11.38
CA ASP A 55 6.58 -2.50 -10.55
C ASP A 55 5.20 -2.89 -10.05
N THR A 56 4.41 -1.91 -9.60
CA THR A 56 3.05 -2.16 -9.10
C THR A 56 2.11 -2.59 -10.20
N GLU A 57 2.15 -1.91 -11.35
CA GLU A 57 1.33 -2.23 -12.52
C GLU A 57 1.64 -3.63 -13.07
N ASP A 58 2.92 -3.99 -13.17
CA ASP A 58 3.38 -5.30 -13.64
C ASP A 58 2.90 -6.42 -12.71
N VAL A 59 3.04 -6.26 -11.39
CA VAL A 59 2.59 -7.26 -10.42
C VAL A 59 1.06 -7.36 -10.41
N LEU A 60 0.34 -6.23 -10.44
CA LEU A 60 -1.13 -6.23 -10.47
C LEU A 60 -1.65 -6.89 -11.75
N SER A 61 -1.04 -6.62 -12.89
CA SER A 61 -1.40 -7.27 -14.17
C SER A 61 -1.18 -8.78 -14.11
N THR A 62 -0.07 -9.23 -13.52
CA THR A 62 0.26 -10.65 -13.34
C THR A 62 -0.81 -11.36 -12.51
N ILE A 63 -1.21 -10.79 -11.37
CA ILE A 63 -2.26 -11.39 -10.52
C ILE A 63 -3.60 -11.38 -11.25
N SER A 64 -3.90 -10.30 -11.98
CA SER A 64 -5.15 -10.16 -12.75
C SER A 64 -5.30 -11.24 -13.82
N VAL A 65 -4.20 -11.72 -14.42
CA VAL A 65 -4.22 -12.86 -15.37
C VAL A 65 -4.69 -14.15 -14.70
N THR A 66 -4.25 -14.41 -13.46
CA THR A 66 -4.74 -15.58 -12.69
C THR A 66 -6.11 -15.37 -12.06
N GLY A 67 -6.54 -14.12 -11.98
CA GLY A 67 -7.82 -13.71 -11.43
C GLY A 67 -7.89 -13.68 -9.91
N LYS A 68 -6.95 -14.27 -9.15
CA LYS A 68 -7.02 -14.29 -7.68
C LYS A 68 -5.69 -14.05 -7.02
N GLY A 69 -5.68 -13.26 -5.95
CA GLY A 69 -4.49 -13.03 -5.15
C GLY A 69 -4.63 -11.90 -4.14
N VAL A 70 -3.53 -11.64 -3.46
CA VAL A 70 -3.37 -10.52 -2.53
C VAL A 70 -2.05 -9.83 -2.84
N LEU A 71 -2.10 -8.52 -3.00
CA LEU A 71 -0.93 -7.66 -3.16
C LEU A 71 -0.85 -6.73 -1.95
N VAL A 72 0.34 -6.59 -1.38
CA VAL A 72 0.56 -5.86 -0.13
C VAL A 72 1.78 -4.95 -0.29
N MET A 73 1.62 -3.67 0.01
CA MET A 73 2.71 -2.72 0.19
C MET A 73 2.83 -2.35 1.68
N ARG A 74 4.03 -2.48 2.24
CA ARG A 74 4.31 -2.19 3.65
C ARG A 74 5.37 -1.11 3.80
N ARG A 75 5.23 -0.25 4.79
CA ARG A 75 6.29 0.68 5.21
C ARG A 75 7.32 -0.03 6.11
N LYS A 76 8.59 0.29 5.89
CA LYS A 76 9.74 -0.22 6.65
C LYS A 76 10.63 0.96 7.10
N PRO A 77 10.90 1.09 8.41
CA PRO A 77 10.19 0.41 9.50
C PRO A 77 8.70 0.79 9.52
N ALA A 78 7.88 -0.06 10.15
CA ALA A 78 6.48 0.27 10.38
C ALA A 78 6.41 1.51 11.29
N PRO A 79 5.56 2.51 10.96
CA PRO A 79 5.37 3.66 11.83
C PRO A 79 4.70 3.25 13.14
N GLU A 80 5.02 3.96 14.22
CA GLU A 80 4.35 3.80 15.51
C GLU A 80 2.87 4.17 15.42
N PHE A 81 2.56 5.23 14.66
CA PHE A 81 1.19 5.73 14.45
C PHE A 81 0.94 6.03 12.98
N GLY A 82 -0.29 5.79 12.53
CA GLY A 82 -0.75 6.05 11.18
C GLY A 82 -0.64 4.85 10.24
N PRO A 83 -0.86 5.07 8.93
CA PRO A 83 -0.92 4.00 7.95
C PRO A 83 0.43 3.30 7.78
N TYR A 84 0.41 1.97 7.85
CA TYR A 84 1.61 1.14 7.75
C TYR A 84 1.57 0.11 6.62
N GLU A 85 0.39 -0.29 6.17
CA GLU A 85 0.21 -1.30 5.13
C GLU A 85 -1.02 -1.00 4.26
N LEU A 86 -0.82 -1.02 2.95
CA LEU A 86 -1.88 -1.06 1.96
C LEU A 86 -1.97 -2.46 1.37
N ALA A 87 -3.13 -3.09 1.47
CA ALA A 87 -3.41 -4.40 0.88
C ALA A 87 -4.53 -4.28 -0.15
N VAL A 88 -4.44 -5.04 -1.24
CA VAL A 88 -5.55 -5.29 -2.15
C VAL A 88 -5.79 -6.77 -2.30
N TYR A 89 -7.04 -7.17 -2.09
CA TYR A 89 -7.54 -8.51 -2.33
C TYR A 89 -8.19 -8.51 -3.70
N ILE A 90 -7.76 -9.45 -4.54
CA ILE A 90 -8.13 -9.53 -5.95
C ILE A 90 -8.91 -10.82 -6.14
N ASP A 91 -10.13 -10.71 -6.65
CA ASP A 91 -10.94 -11.85 -7.05
C ASP A 91 -11.75 -11.54 -8.31
N SER A 92 -11.34 -12.14 -9.42
CA SER A 92 -11.99 -12.10 -10.72
C SER A 92 -12.29 -10.67 -11.20
N GLY A 93 -11.30 -9.78 -11.11
CA GLY A 93 -11.43 -8.37 -11.49
C GLY A 93 -12.11 -7.48 -10.44
N ARG A 94 -12.44 -8.02 -9.27
CA ARG A 94 -12.88 -7.25 -8.10
C ARG A 94 -11.69 -6.95 -7.21
N PHE A 95 -11.62 -5.72 -6.74
CA PHE A 95 -10.54 -5.21 -5.91
C PHE A 95 -11.11 -4.70 -4.59
N LEU A 96 -10.66 -5.29 -3.48
CA LEU A 96 -10.94 -4.81 -2.13
C LEU A 96 -9.65 -4.22 -1.55
N LEU A 97 -9.60 -2.90 -1.48
CA LEU A 97 -8.47 -2.16 -0.89
C LEU A 97 -8.68 -1.99 0.62
N MET A 98 -7.63 -2.26 1.38
CA MET A 98 -7.60 -2.16 2.84
C MET A 98 -6.33 -1.41 3.27
N LEU A 99 -6.52 -0.22 3.82
CA LEU A 99 -5.46 0.57 4.42
C LEU A 99 -5.43 0.30 5.92
N ASN A 100 -4.34 -0.30 6.38
CA ASN A 100 -4.12 -0.67 7.76
C ASN A 100 -3.39 0.45 8.49
N ILE A 101 -3.94 0.86 9.63
CA ILE A 101 -3.51 2.03 10.39
C ILE A 101 -3.26 1.61 11.83
N ASN A 102 -2.14 2.07 12.39
CA ASN A 102 -1.88 2.01 13.82
C ASN A 102 -2.51 3.25 14.48
N ASP A 103 -3.47 3.03 15.37
CA ASP A 103 -4.19 4.11 16.04
C ASP A 103 -3.36 4.71 17.19
N ALA A 104 -3.68 5.94 17.58
CA ALA A 104 -2.96 6.67 18.62
C ALA A 104 -3.05 6.01 20.02
N ASP A 105 -4.07 5.19 20.24
CA ASP A 105 -4.27 4.41 21.47
C ASP A 105 -3.55 3.05 21.45
N GLY A 106 -2.76 2.77 20.40
CA GLY A 106 -2.13 1.47 20.18
C GLY A 106 -3.07 0.42 19.57
N GLY A 107 -4.29 0.83 19.19
CA GLY A 107 -5.24 0.02 18.45
C GLY A 107 -4.88 -0.13 16.97
N HIS A 108 -5.77 -0.82 16.26
CA HIS A 108 -5.66 -1.06 14.83
C HIS A 108 -6.99 -0.75 14.16
N SER A 109 -6.93 0.07 13.12
CA SER A 109 -8.06 0.39 12.27
C SER A 109 -7.77 0.04 10.82
N VAL A 110 -8.84 -0.26 10.09
CA VAL A 110 -8.78 -0.52 8.65
C VAL A 110 -9.72 0.45 7.95
N GLU A 111 -9.15 1.25 7.06
CA GLU A 111 -9.92 2.07 6.14
C GLU A 111 -10.10 1.35 4.80
N THR A 112 -11.33 1.38 4.30
CA THR A 112 -11.69 0.85 2.97
C THR A 112 -12.38 1.94 2.18
N ILE A 113 -12.44 1.76 0.86
CA ILE A 113 -13.26 2.61 0.01
C ILE A 113 -14.75 2.47 0.37
N SER A 114 -15.54 3.50 0.09
CA SER A 114 -16.99 3.45 0.29
C SER A 114 -17.71 4.13 -0.85
N ASN A 115 -18.23 3.34 -1.78
CA ASN A 115 -19.09 3.81 -2.86
C ASN A 115 -20.55 3.86 -2.38
N GLU A 116 -21.06 5.06 -2.12
CA GLU A 116 -22.42 5.27 -1.63
C GLU A 116 -23.49 5.02 -2.72
N THR A 117 -23.11 4.94 -3.99
CA THR A 117 -24.03 4.63 -5.09
C THR A 117 -24.32 3.13 -5.20
N MET A 118 -23.48 2.28 -4.60
CA MET A 118 -23.67 0.84 -4.60
C MET A 118 -24.73 0.41 -3.56
N PRO A 119 -25.54 -0.60 -3.87
CA PRO A 119 -26.45 -1.18 -2.90
C PRO A 119 -25.69 -1.75 -1.71
N ASN A 120 -26.36 -1.85 -0.55
CA ASN A 120 -25.78 -2.42 0.67
C ASN A 120 -25.71 -3.96 0.65
N ASP A 121 -25.37 -4.52 -0.52
CA ASP A 121 -25.24 -5.94 -0.77
C ASP A 121 -23.87 -6.45 -0.32
N LEU A 122 -23.75 -7.78 -0.24
CA LEU A 122 -22.50 -8.47 0.06
C LEU A 122 -21.96 -9.18 -1.17
N VAL A 123 -20.65 -9.05 -1.39
CA VAL A 123 -19.91 -9.77 -2.43
C VAL A 123 -18.89 -10.69 -1.78
N VAL A 124 -18.59 -11.80 -2.44
CA VAL A 124 -17.56 -12.73 -1.98
C VAL A 124 -16.23 -12.38 -2.64
N ILE A 125 -15.19 -12.19 -1.84
CA ILE A 125 -13.79 -11.98 -2.25
C ILE A 125 -12.95 -13.02 -1.52
N LEU A 126 -12.27 -13.90 -2.27
CA LEU A 126 -11.41 -14.97 -1.74
C LEU A 126 -12.09 -15.87 -0.67
N GLY A 127 -13.42 -16.04 -0.77
CA GLY A 127 -14.21 -16.89 0.13
C GLY A 127 -14.87 -16.15 1.30
N GLU A 128 -14.57 -14.88 1.52
CA GLU A 128 -15.17 -14.06 2.58
C GLU A 128 -16.15 -13.02 2.02
N LYS A 129 -17.14 -12.62 2.84
CA LYS A 129 -18.19 -11.68 2.44
C LYS A 129 -17.83 -10.26 2.86
N PHE A 130 -17.86 -9.33 1.90
CA PHE A 130 -17.61 -7.91 2.12
C PHE A 130 -18.73 -7.05 1.54
N PRO A 131 -18.97 -5.85 2.08
CA PRO A 131 -19.89 -4.88 1.48
C PRO A 131 -19.50 -4.56 0.03
N ALA A 132 -20.46 -4.61 -0.90
CA ALA A 132 -20.23 -4.28 -2.30
C ALA A 132 -19.66 -2.87 -2.49
N ARG A 133 -20.08 -1.92 -1.64
CA ARG A 133 -19.55 -0.56 -1.57
C ARG A 133 -18.05 -0.45 -1.23
N ALA A 134 -17.45 -1.48 -0.64
CA ALA A 134 -16.03 -1.53 -0.33
C ALA A 134 -15.18 -2.11 -1.46
N VAL A 135 -15.81 -2.46 -2.59
CA VAL A 135 -15.16 -3.12 -3.72
C VAL A 135 -15.21 -2.24 -4.96
N THR A 136 -14.09 -2.14 -5.65
CA THR A 136 -13.97 -1.46 -6.94
C THR A 136 -13.60 -2.46 -8.04
N HIS A 137 -13.89 -2.09 -9.28
CA HIS A 137 -13.44 -2.82 -10.48
C HIS A 137 -12.40 -2.02 -11.29
N ASP A 138 -12.00 -0.85 -10.77
CA ASP A 138 -11.06 0.04 -11.42
C ASP A 138 -9.62 -0.31 -11.01
N ALA A 139 -8.90 -1.00 -11.89
CA ALA A 139 -7.49 -1.34 -11.69
C ALA A 139 -6.58 -0.09 -11.72
N GLY A 140 -6.93 0.94 -12.49
CA GLY A 140 -6.16 2.20 -12.54
C GLY A 140 -6.23 2.95 -11.21
N PHE A 141 -7.38 2.90 -10.54
CA PHE A 141 -7.53 3.39 -9.18
C PHE A 141 -6.63 2.61 -8.19
N VAL A 142 -6.61 1.28 -8.29
CA VAL A 142 -5.72 0.45 -7.44
C VAL A 142 -4.25 0.84 -7.64
N CYS A 143 -3.78 0.95 -8.88
CA CYS A 143 -2.40 1.39 -9.15
C CYS A 143 -2.11 2.79 -8.58
N SER A 144 -3.07 3.72 -8.74
CA SER A 144 -2.94 5.08 -8.21
C SER A 144 -2.86 5.10 -6.68
N ALA A 145 -3.64 4.27 -5.99
CA ALA A 145 -3.60 4.13 -4.54
C ALA A 145 -2.25 3.60 -4.05
N PHE A 146 -1.71 2.56 -4.69
CA PHE A 146 -0.38 2.03 -4.35
C PHE A 146 0.73 3.04 -4.60
N ARG A 147 0.65 3.81 -5.68
CA ARG A 147 1.59 4.90 -5.96
C ARG A 147 1.51 6.00 -4.91
N GLU A 148 0.30 6.46 -4.56
CA GLU A 148 0.10 7.45 -3.49
C GLU A 148 0.67 6.97 -2.15
N PHE A 149 0.47 5.69 -1.84
CA PHE A 149 1.02 5.07 -0.64
C PHE A 149 2.54 4.98 -0.66
N ALA A 150 3.14 4.65 -1.80
CA ALA A 150 4.60 4.64 -1.96
C ALA A 150 5.20 6.05 -1.75
N ASP A 151 4.56 7.07 -2.33
CA ASP A 151 5.05 8.46 -2.29
C ASP A 151 4.85 9.12 -0.93
N THR A 152 3.70 8.89 -0.29
CA THR A 152 3.28 9.64 0.90
C THR A 152 3.31 8.80 2.19
N GLY A 153 3.09 7.49 2.06
CA GLY A 153 2.82 6.58 3.17
C GLY A 153 1.36 6.60 3.63
N ASN A 154 0.43 7.14 2.85
CA ASN A 154 -1.00 7.18 3.11
C ASN A 154 -1.80 7.06 1.79
N VAL A 155 -3.10 6.79 1.87
CA VAL A 155 -4.04 6.87 0.75
C VAL A 155 -5.33 7.53 1.23
N LEU A 156 -5.81 8.54 0.51
CA LEU A 156 -7.12 9.15 0.78
C LEU A 156 -8.26 8.31 0.19
N MET A 157 -8.76 7.36 0.99
CA MET A 157 -9.83 6.41 0.58
C MET A 157 -11.19 7.09 0.35
N ASP A 158 -11.42 8.26 0.93
CA ASP A 158 -12.65 9.05 0.84
C ASP A 158 -12.91 9.64 -0.56
N ARG A 159 -11.88 9.74 -1.40
CA ARG A 159 -11.99 10.17 -2.80
C ARG A 159 -12.93 9.31 -3.64
N TYR A 160 -13.26 8.10 -3.17
CA TYR A 160 -14.13 7.14 -3.87
C TYR A 160 -15.63 7.31 -3.54
N ARG A 161 -16.03 8.37 -2.82
CA ARG A 161 -17.43 8.56 -2.43
C ARG A 161 -18.43 8.82 -3.58
N SER A 162 -17.99 9.13 -4.81
CA SER A 162 -18.94 9.61 -5.84
C SER A 162 -18.53 9.47 -7.32
N SER A 163 -17.74 8.46 -7.72
CA SER A 163 -17.49 8.19 -9.16
C SER A 163 -18.48 7.17 -9.73
#